data_AF-A0A3D1A8N8-F1
#
_entry.id   AF-A0A3D1A8N8-F1
#
_cell.length_a   1.000
_cell.length_b   1.000
_cell.length_c   1.000
_cell.angle_alpha   90.00
_cell.angle_beta   90.00
_cell.angle_gamma   90.00
#
_symmetry.space_group_name_H-M   'P 1'
#
loop_
_entity.id
_entity.type
_entity.pdbx_description
1 polymer ?
#
loop_
_entity_poly.entity_id
_entity_poly.type
_entity_poly.pdbx_seq_one_letter_code
_entity_poly.pdbx_strand_id
1 'polypeptide(L)'
;MEMKKLNLLIALLAILVTASAAGAGEMQALFDSKPRAERISLRHMIEKNAPEVKTDALKVYTGKPKFSPEKQCFDVRRTSKDGAAPKFWANFGSVYGYETCARNSQGVEECKWETLSTHSARTEVTMRSRELWNGEAEDMQLCYNFVKKEATYSLSSPFEYEVKTTGLPGVQTGFALEFTPLYRKPAAPDAAILELREFSYDQARGEFTLKLDSSASSRYWGTRFQVSVELVQDRMFDFSKGTKVYEFPISYHAGSPVITFKESDFDSDKDAAGFRGKPKRFFVKWGFKVVGSPYHTDTLIEKGRTDILQVI
;
A
#
# COMPACT_ATOMS: atom_id res chain seq x y z
N MET A 1 1.65 24.48 43.43
CA MET A 1 1.98 23.67 44.64
C MET A 1 0.78 23.50 45.60
N GLU A 2 -0.47 23.69 45.13
CA GLU A 2 -1.68 23.61 45.98
C GLU A 2 -2.47 22.31 45.82
N MET A 3 -2.43 21.64 44.66
CA MET A 3 -3.20 20.39 44.43
C MET A 3 -2.80 19.23 45.35
N LYS A 4 -1.55 19.18 45.83
CA LYS A 4 -1.09 18.13 46.76
C LYS A 4 -1.77 18.21 48.12
N LYS A 5 -2.18 19.40 48.57
CA LYS A 5 -2.87 19.59 49.86
C LYS A 5 -4.35 19.19 49.78
N LEU A 6 -4.99 19.40 48.63
CA LEU A 6 -6.40 19.06 48.41
C LEU A 6 -6.63 17.54 48.37
N ASN A 7 -5.76 16.80 47.68
CA ASN A 7 -5.85 15.33 47.62
C ASN A 7 -5.55 14.66 48.97
N LEU A 8 -4.68 15.25 49.78
CA LEU A 8 -4.41 14.77 51.14
C LEU A 8 -5.64 14.94 52.06
N LEU A 9 -6.36 16.06 51.90
CA LEU A 9 -7.57 16.36 52.67
C LEU A 9 -8.77 15.48 52.27
N ILE A 10 -8.92 15.19 50.97
CA ILE A 10 -9.98 14.29 50.46
C ILE A 10 -9.71 12.83 50.90
N ALA A 11 -8.44 12.39 50.88
CA ALA A 11 -8.07 11.07 51.39
C ALA A 11 -8.33 10.93 52.91
N LEU A 12 -8.09 11.99 53.69
CA LEU A 12 -8.40 12.03 55.13
C LEU A 12 -9.92 11.95 55.42
N LEU A 13 -10.74 12.61 54.60
CA LEU A 13 -12.20 12.57 54.72
C LEU A 13 -12.80 11.20 54.37
N ALA A 14 -12.24 10.48 53.39
CA ALA A 14 -12.71 9.14 53.02
C ALA A 14 -12.42 8.08 54.10
N ILE A 15 -11.31 8.23 54.84
CA ILE A 15 -10.95 7.35 55.97
C ILE A 15 -11.89 7.57 57.17
N LEU A 16 -12.33 8.81 57.42
CA LEU A 16 -13.28 9.13 58.49
C LEU A 16 -14.70 8.56 58.23
N VAL A 17 -15.12 8.44 56.97
CA VAL A 17 -16.46 7.93 56.60
C VAL A 17 -16.51 6.39 56.57
N THR A 18 -15.38 5.70 56.39
CA THR A 18 -15.33 4.23 56.41
C THR A 18 -15.14 3.67 57.83
N ALA A 19 -14.47 4.42 58.72
CA ALA A 19 -14.37 4.07 60.14
C ALA A 19 -15.71 4.14 60.89
N SER A 20 -16.68 4.94 60.42
CA SER A 20 -18.01 5.03 61.05
C SER A 20 -18.95 3.87 60.71
N ALA A 21 -18.68 3.10 59.64
CA ALA A 21 -19.52 1.97 59.24
C ALA A 21 -19.09 0.63 59.87
N ALA A 22 -17.79 0.45 60.17
CA ALA A 22 -17.27 -0.79 60.77
C ALA A 22 -17.42 -0.86 62.30
N GLY A 23 -17.76 0.25 62.98
CA GLY A 23 -17.89 0.32 64.44
C GLY A 23 -19.33 0.26 64.98
N ALA A 24 -20.35 0.17 64.11
CA ALA A 24 -21.75 0.24 64.56
C ALA A 24 -22.24 -1.05 65.25
N GLY A 25 -21.62 -2.20 65.00
CA GLY A 25 -22.02 -3.48 65.59
C GLY A 25 -21.47 -3.74 67.00
N GLU A 26 -20.29 -3.20 67.35
CA GLU A 26 -19.66 -3.43 68.65
C GLU A 26 -20.00 -2.38 69.72
N MET A 27 -20.51 -1.20 69.33
CA MET A 27 -20.89 -0.16 70.30
C MET A 27 -22.20 -0.45 71.04
N GLN A 28 -23.05 -1.36 70.56
CA GLN A 28 -24.33 -1.67 71.21
C GLN A 28 -24.18 -2.66 72.38
N ALA A 29 -23.07 -3.40 72.46
CA ALA A 29 -22.77 -4.30 73.56
C ALA A 29 -22.13 -3.60 74.79
N LEU A 30 -21.72 -2.34 74.67
CA LEU A 30 -20.98 -1.61 75.72
C LEU A 30 -21.85 -0.66 76.57
N PHE A 31 -23.16 -0.51 76.27
CA PHE A 31 -24.02 0.48 76.93
C PHE A 31 -24.85 -0.05 78.12
N ASP A 32 -24.95 -1.36 78.33
CA ASP A 32 -25.88 -1.95 79.33
C ASP A 32 -25.22 -2.58 80.58
N SER A 33 -23.94 -2.32 80.86
CA SER A 33 -23.34 -2.73 82.15
C SER A 33 -22.42 -1.69 82.77
N LYS A 34 -22.73 -1.36 84.04
CA LYS A 34 -22.13 -0.45 85.03
C LYS A 34 -20.64 -0.02 84.88
N PRO A 35 -20.27 1.15 85.45
CA PRO A 35 -19.18 1.98 84.94
C PRO A 35 -17.83 1.64 85.58
N ARG A 36 -16.87 1.21 84.76
CA ARG A 36 -15.44 1.57 84.84
C ARG A 36 -14.75 0.97 83.63
N ALA A 37 -14.86 1.65 82.49
CA ALA A 37 -14.03 1.37 81.33
C ALA A 37 -13.13 2.59 81.13
N GLU A 38 -11.82 2.34 81.11
CA GLU A 38 -10.79 3.29 80.74
C GLU A 38 -11.22 4.10 79.51
N ARG A 39 -10.95 5.41 79.53
CA ARG A 39 -11.08 6.25 78.35
C ARG A 39 -10.05 5.79 77.32
N ILE A 40 -10.39 4.78 76.52
CA ILE A 40 -9.63 4.43 75.33
C ILE A 40 -9.76 5.63 74.40
N SER A 41 -8.68 6.40 74.27
CA SER A 41 -8.70 7.59 73.44
C SER A 41 -9.00 7.20 71.99
N LEU A 42 -9.72 8.04 71.25
CA LEU A 42 -9.99 7.87 69.82
C LEU A 42 -8.70 7.58 69.02
N ARG A 43 -7.57 8.15 69.47
CA ARG A 43 -6.24 7.92 68.91
C ARG A 43 -5.84 6.44 69.00
N HIS A 44 -6.16 5.77 70.10
CA HIS A 44 -5.84 4.36 70.32
C HIS A 44 -6.75 3.42 69.50
N MET A 45 -8.00 3.81 69.24
CA MET A 45 -8.88 3.06 68.33
C MET A 45 -8.44 3.21 66.87
N ILE A 46 -8.01 4.42 66.47
CA ILE A 46 -7.48 4.68 65.14
C ILE A 46 -6.16 3.95 64.94
N GLU A 47 -5.23 3.99 65.90
CA GLU A 47 -3.94 3.27 65.80
C GLU A 47 -4.10 1.75 65.76
N LYS A 48 -5.10 1.19 66.44
CA LYS A 48 -5.32 -0.27 66.51
C LYS A 48 -6.12 -0.84 65.35
N ASN A 49 -7.00 -0.03 64.73
CA ASN A 49 -7.90 -0.46 63.66
C ASN A 49 -7.64 0.22 62.31
N ALA A 50 -6.73 1.18 62.22
CA ALA A 50 -6.31 1.69 60.91
C ALA A 50 -5.62 0.55 60.16
N PRO A 51 -6.19 0.05 59.05
CA PRO A 51 -5.48 -0.92 58.23
C PRO A 51 -4.14 -0.30 57.86
N GLU A 52 -3.04 -1.04 58.03
CA GLU A 52 -1.74 -0.63 57.51
C GLU A 52 -1.91 -0.36 56.02
N VAL A 53 -2.04 0.91 55.65
CA VAL A 53 -2.08 1.33 54.26
C VAL A 53 -0.66 1.05 53.75
N LYS A 54 -0.48 -0.10 53.10
CA LYS A 54 0.77 -0.44 52.41
C LYS A 54 1.01 0.66 51.36
N THR A 55 1.82 1.65 51.72
CA THR A 55 2.19 2.81 50.90
C THR A 55 2.90 2.40 49.62
N ASP A 56 3.38 1.16 49.54
CA ASP A 56 3.88 0.52 48.32
C ASP A 56 2.85 0.45 47.18
N ALA A 57 1.54 0.58 47.47
CA ALA A 57 0.48 0.55 46.47
C ALA A 57 0.32 1.84 45.64
N LEU A 58 1.04 2.92 45.98
CA LEU A 58 0.93 4.24 45.32
C LEU A 58 2.19 4.64 44.53
N LYS A 59 2.90 3.67 43.95
CA LYS A 59 4.00 3.99 43.02
C LYS A 59 3.40 4.49 41.71
N VAL A 60 3.40 5.81 41.54
CA VAL A 60 3.08 6.45 40.25
C VAL A 60 4.29 6.31 39.34
N TYR A 61 4.11 5.65 38.20
CA TYR A 61 5.13 5.58 37.16
C TYR A 61 4.88 6.71 36.15
N THR A 62 5.91 7.50 35.90
CA THR A 62 5.87 8.56 34.87
C THR A 62 6.84 8.19 33.76
N GLY A 63 6.31 7.94 32.57
CA GLY A 63 7.10 7.66 31.38
C GLY A 63 7.91 8.88 30.94
N LYS A 64 8.93 8.66 30.10
CA LYS A 64 9.64 9.76 29.45
C LYS A 64 8.72 10.46 28.44
N PRO A 65 8.73 11.80 28.37
CA PRO A 65 8.00 12.51 27.33
C PRO A 65 8.41 12.07 25.93
N LYS A 66 7.43 11.84 25.06
CA LYS A 66 7.63 11.47 23.65
C LYS A 66 6.49 12.02 22.79
N PHE A 67 6.72 12.01 21.48
CA PHE A 67 5.68 12.32 20.51
C PHE A 67 4.75 11.12 20.31
N SER A 68 3.47 11.40 20.15
CA SER A 68 2.44 10.37 19.87
C SER A 68 1.44 10.92 18.83
N PRO A 69 1.48 10.45 17.57
CA PRO A 69 2.49 9.55 17.00
C PRO A 69 3.84 10.27 16.76
N GLU A 70 4.97 9.54 16.79
CA GLU A 70 6.28 10.10 16.42
C GLU A 70 6.39 10.41 14.93
N LYS A 71 5.76 9.59 14.10
CA LYS A 71 5.68 9.73 12.65
C LYS A 71 4.24 9.49 12.21
N GLN A 72 3.73 10.37 11.36
CA GLN A 72 2.41 10.21 10.74
C GLN A 72 2.56 10.20 9.22
N CYS A 73 1.83 9.32 8.55
CA CYS A 73 1.84 9.17 7.10
C CYS A 73 0.42 9.27 6.53
N PHE A 74 0.32 9.79 5.30
CA PHE A 74 -0.89 9.82 4.49
C PHE A 74 -0.59 9.24 3.12
N ASP A 75 -1.44 8.30 2.71
CA ASP A 75 -1.39 7.73 1.37
C ASP A 75 -2.42 8.45 0.48
N VAL A 76 -1.97 8.87 -0.69
CA VAL A 76 -2.78 9.56 -1.70
C VAL A 76 -2.65 8.79 -2.99
N ARG A 77 -3.77 8.25 -3.47
CA ARG A 77 -3.87 7.61 -4.76
C ARG A 77 -4.53 8.54 -5.76
N ARG A 78 -3.90 8.71 -6.91
CA ARG A 78 -4.42 9.47 -8.06
C ARG A 78 -4.60 8.55 -9.25
N THR A 79 -5.64 8.80 -10.03
CA THR A 79 -6.04 8.03 -11.21
C THR A 79 -6.27 8.97 -12.38
N SER A 80 -6.47 8.42 -13.58
CA SER A 80 -6.79 9.21 -14.79
C SER A 80 -8.02 10.11 -14.65
N LYS A 81 -8.94 9.82 -13.71
CA LYS A 81 -10.15 10.61 -13.47
C LYS A 81 -9.92 11.89 -12.66
N ASP A 82 -8.78 12.01 -11.99
CA ASP A 82 -8.48 13.13 -11.08
C ASP A 82 -8.07 14.44 -11.79
N GLY A 83 -7.95 14.40 -13.12
CA GLY A 83 -7.63 15.58 -13.93
C GLY A 83 -6.14 15.93 -13.99
N ALA A 84 -5.86 17.01 -14.72
CA ALA A 84 -4.52 17.32 -15.22
C ALA A 84 -3.55 17.80 -14.13
N ALA A 85 -3.96 18.69 -13.22
CA ALA A 85 -3.07 19.32 -12.24
C ALA A 85 -3.68 19.39 -10.84
N PRO A 86 -3.56 18.33 -10.03
CA PRO A 86 -4.04 18.35 -8.67
C PRO A 86 -3.10 19.11 -7.74
N LYS A 87 -3.64 20.11 -7.04
CA LYS A 87 -3.09 20.60 -5.78
C LYS A 87 -3.82 19.92 -4.63
N PHE A 88 -3.08 19.45 -3.65
CA PHE A 88 -3.64 18.88 -2.43
C PHE A 88 -2.72 19.15 -1.24
N TRP A 89 -3.21 18.94 -0.03
CA TRP A 89 -2.43 19.11 1.17
C TRP A 89 -2.66 17.95 2.14
N ALA A 90 -1.65 17.69 2.96
CA ALA A 90 -1.73 16.79 4.09
C ALA A 90 -1.42 17.57 5.37
N ASN A 91 -2.23 17.38 6.39
CA ASN A 91 -2.03 17.98 7.71
C ASN A 91 -1.64 16.87 8.68
N PHE A 92 -0.52 17.05 9.36
CA PHE A 92 0.00 16.13 10.36
C PHE A 92 -0.21 16.74 11.74
N GLY A 93 -0.56 15.89 12.71
CA GLY A 93 -0.71 16.25 14.11
C GLY A 93 -0.02 15.25 15.01
N SER A 94 0.66 15.74 16.04
CA SER A 94 1.21 14.91 17.10
C SER A 94 1.14 15.62 18.45
N VAL A 95 1.01 14.83 19.50
CA VAL A 95 1.02 15.29 20.87
C VAL A 95 2.36 14.94 21.49
N TYR A 96 3.03 15.92 22.07
CA TYR A 96 4.19 15.68 22.93
C TYR A 96 3.71 15.60 24.38
N GLY A 97 3.95 14.47 25.02
CA GLY A 97 3.43 14.18 26.35
C GLY A 97 4.08 12.95 26.95
N TYR A 98 3.67 12.59 28.15
CA TYR A 98 4.10 11.37 28.81
C TYR A 98 2.91 10.60 29.36
N GLU A 99 3.09 9.30 29.51
CA GLU A 99 2.12 8.44 30.16
C GLU A 99 2.38 8.40 31.66
N THR A 100 1.33 8.56 32.44
CA THR A 100 1.36 8.39 33.90
C THR A 100 0.47 7.22 34.26
N CYS A 101 1.05 6.19 34.87
CA CYS A 101 0.31 5.01 35.32
C CYS A 101 0.24 5.00 36.85
N ALA A 102 -0.95 4.73 37.37
CA ALA A 102 -1.18 4.55 38.80
C ALA A 102 -2.20 3.42 39.02
N ARG A 103 -2.05 2.67 40.11
CA ARG A 103 -3.08 1.70 40.51
C ARG A 103 -4.27 2.42 41.12
N ASN A 104 -5.47 2.09 40.66
CA ASN A 104 -6.70 2.54 41.28
C ASN A 104 -6.95 1.79 42.61
N SER A 105 -8.03 2.14 43.31
CA SER A 105 -8.41 1.52 44.59
C SER A 105 -8.73 0.02 44.49
N GLN A 106 -8.96 -0.51 43.28
CA GLN A 106 -9.20 -1.92 43.00
C GLN A 106 -7.90 -2.67 42.64
N GLY A 107 -6.76 -1.99 42.65
CA GLY A 107 -5.46 -2.57 42.28
C GLY A 107 -5.23 -2.71 40.78
N VAL A 108 -6.14 -2.18 39.94
CA VAL A 108 -6.00 -2.15 38.48
C VAL A 108 -5.11 -0.97 38.09
N GLU A 109 -4.12 -1.20 37.24
CA GLU A 109 -3.26 -0.14 36.72
C GLU A 109 -4.00 0.67 35.66
N GLU A 110 -4.21 1.95 35.93
CA GLU A 110 -4.80 2.91 34.99
C GLU A 110 -3.69 3.87 34.51
N CYS A 111 -3.50 3.90 33.20
CA CYS A 111 -2.56 4.80 32.55
C CYS A 111 -3.32 5.95 31.88
N LYS A 112 -2.85 7.17 32.10
CA LYS A 112 -3.36 8.38 31.46
C LYS A 112 -2.24 9.09 30.70
N TRP A 113 -2.57 9.60 29.52
CA TRP A 113 -1.65 10.44 28.75
C TRP A 113 -1.76 11.89 29.22
N GLU A 114 -0.66 12.48 29.65
CA GLU A 114 -0.57 13.90 29.98
C GLU A 114 0.08 14.65 28.81
N THR A 115 -0.71 15.52 28.17
CA THR A 115 -0.28 16.36 27.06
C THR A 115 0.50 17.57 27.57
N LEU A 116 1.73 17.74 27.09
CA LEU A 116 2.54 18.94 27.37
C LEU A 116 2.40 19.98 26.26
N SER A 117 2.39 19.54 25.01
CA SER A 117 2.23 20.42 23.84
C SER A 117 1.64 19.68 22.65
N THR A 118 0.97 20.42 21.78
CA THR A 118 0.44 19.93 20.51
C THR A 118 1.26 20.49 19.36
N HIS A 119 1.59 19.64 18.40
CA HIS A 119 2.40 20.00 17.24
C HIS A 119 1.64 19.68 15.96
N SER A 120 1.64 20.63 15.03
CA SER A 120 1.08 20.46 13.70
C SER A 120 2.14 20.74 12.64
N ALA A 121 2.08 19.97 11.56
CA ALA A 121 2.84 20.25 10.35
C ALA A 121 1.93 20.15 9.12
N ARG A 122 2.28 20.85 8.06
CA ARG A 122 1.53 20.82 6.80
C ARG A 122 2.45 20.52 5.63
N THR A 123 1.94 19.73 4.70
CA THR A 123 2.54 19.55 3.38
C THR A 123 1.58 20.03 2.31
N GLU A 124 2.05 20.88 1.41
CA GLU A 124 1.34 21.20 0.17
C GLU A 124 1.99 20.43 -0.98
N VAL A 125 1.20 19.76 -1.79
CA VAL A 125 1.68 19.06 -2.98
C VAL A 125 1.01 19.66 -4.20
N THR A 126 1.83 20.08 -5.15
CA THR A 126 1.40 20.51 -6.48
C THR A 126 1.97 19.55 -7.50
N MET A 127 1.10 18.84 -8.22
CA MET A 127 1.50 18.06 -9.40
C MET A 127 1.14 18.84 -10.67
N ARG A 128 2.15 19.10 -11.51
CA ARG A 128 1.96 19.76 -12.80
C ARG A 128 1.22 18.86 -13.79
N SER A 129 0.73 19.46 -14.87
CA SER A 129 -0.14 18.81 -15.86
C SER A 129 0.47 17.55 -16.46
N ARG A 130 -0.24 16.42 -16.38
CA ARG A 130 0.10 15.15 -17.05
C ARG A 130 -1.16 14.31 -17.30
N GLU A 131 -1.08 13.43 -18.28
CA GLU A 131 -2.17 12.50 -18.62
C GLU A 131 -1.82 11.08 -18.17
N LEU A 132 -2.56 10.57 -17.18
CA LEU A 132 -2.52 9.16 -16.79
C LEU A 132 -3.41 8.36 -17.74
N TRP A 133 -2.94 7.18 -18.15
CA TRP A 133 -3.72 6.28 -18.97
C TRP A 133 -4.78 5.53 -18.14
N ASN A 134 -5.78 4.98 -18.82
CA ASN A 134 -6.78 4.12 -18.16
C ASN A 134 -6.09 2.94 -17.48
N GLY A 135 -6.43 2.72 -16.21
CA GLY A 135 -5.82 1.69 -15.36
C GLY A 135 -4.55 2.14 -14.65
N GLU A 136 -3.96 3.28 -15.03
CA GLU A 136 -2.81 3.83 -14.33
C GLU A 136 -3.22 4.61 -13.09
N ALA A 137 -2.32 4.57 -12.10
CA ALA A 137 -2.43 5.35 -10.89
C ALA A 137 -1.06 5.88 -10.48
N GLU A 138 -1.09 6.97 -9.71
CA GLU A 138 0.05 7.45 -8.96
C GLU A 138 -0.26 7.27 -7.47
N ASP A 139 0.59 6.51 -6.79
CA ASP A 139 0.46 6.26 -5.37
C ASP A 139 1.57 7.04 -4.65
N MET A 140 1.17 8.02 -3.85
CA MET A 140 2.06 8.88 -3.09
C MET A 140 1.86 8.66 -1.60
N GLN A 141 2.95 8.39 -0.88
CA GLN A 141 2.94 8.40 0.58
C GLN A 141 3.69 9.64 1.06
N LEU A 142 3.02 10.45 1.88
CA LEU A 142 3.59 11.63 2.53
C LEU A 142 3.72 11.37 4.02
N CYS A 143 4.91 11.50 4.57
CA CYS A 143 5.14 11.28 5.99
C CYS A 143 5.87 12.46 6.63
N TYR A 144 5.47 12.78 7.86
CA TYR A 144 6.15 13.75 8.71
C TYR A 144 6.62 13.09 10.01
N ASN A 145 7.89 13.28 10.36
CA ASN A 145 8.48 12.82 11.61
C ASN A 145 8.61 14.00 12.58
N PHE A 146 7.87 13.96 13.68
CA PHE A 146 7.83 15.03 14.68
C PHE A 146 9.08 15.10 15.56
N VAL A 147 9.76 13.96 15.76
CA VAL A 147 11.01 13.88 16.53
C VAL A 147 12.14 14.55 15.75
N LYS A 148 12.29 14.20 14.47
CA LYS A 148 13.35 14.72 13.58
C LYS A 148 12.99 16.06 12.93
N LYS A 149 11.71 16.44 12.93
CA LYS A 149 11.14 17.56 12.17
C LYS A 149 11.41 17.47 10.66
N GLU A 150 11.50 16.24 10.17
CA GLU A 150 11.81 15.92 8.79
C GLU A 150 10.57 15.38 8.10
N ALA A 151 10.48 15.71 6.82
CA ALA A 151 9.46 15.14 5.97
C ALA A 151 10.05 14.23 4.91
N THR A 152 9.30 13.19 4.60
CA THR A 152 9.69 12.18 3.63
C THR A 152 8.50 11.90 2.73
N TYR A 153 8.78 11.56 1.48
CA TYR A 153 7.75 11.13 0.55
C TYR A 153 8.25 9.94 -0.26
N SER A 154 7.32 9.13 -0.75
CA SER A 154 7.58 8.14 -1.80
C SER A 154 6.49 8.25 -2.85
N LEU A 155 6.87 8.16 -4.13
CA LEU A 155 5.96 8.25 -5.26
C LEU A 155 6.18 7.07 -6.20
N SER A 156 5.14 6.27 -6.38
CA SER A 156 5.03 5.32 -7.48
C SER A 156 4.24 5.99 -8.60
N SER A 157 4.85 6.16 -9.77
CA SER A 157 4.22 6.83 -10.91
C SER A 157 4.78 6.33 -12.25
N PRO A 158 3.94 6.31 -13.31
CA PRO A 158 4.40 6.06 -14.69
C PRO A 158 5.25 7.21 -15.26
N PHE A 159 5.40 8.32 -14.54
CA PHE A 159 6.25 9.44 -14.94
C PHE A 159 7.53 9.52 -14.11
N GLU A 160 8.54 10.13 -14.72
CA GLU A 160 9.67 10.68 -14.02
C GLU A 160 9.43 12.17 -13.72
N TYR A 161 9.80 12.60 -12.52
CA TYR A 161 9.52 13.94 -12.03
C TYR A 161 10.79 14.64 -11.60
N GLU A 162 10.90 15.91 -11.96
CA GLU A 162 11.71 16.87 -11.24
C GLU A 162 10.92 17.33 -10.02
N VAL A 163 11.54 17.25 -8.83
CA VAL A 163 10.88 17.61 -7.57
C VAL A 163 11.55 18.83 -6.97
N LYS A 164 10.77 19.89 -6.80
CA LYS A 164 11.21 21.09 -6.09
C LYS A 164 10.59 21.11 -4.70
N THR A 165 11.44 21.18 -3.68
CA THR A 165 11.02 21.31 -2.29
C THR A 165 11.22 22.75 -1.84
N THR A 166 10.17 23.38 -1.32
CA THR A 166 10.22 24.74 -0.78
C THR A 166 9.61 24.80 0.62
N GLY A 167 10.01 25.79 1.42
CA GLY A 167 9.33 26.07 2.68
C GLY A 167 7.94 26.65 2.44
N LEU A 168 6.99 26.37 3.33
CA LEU A 168 5.66 26.97 3.25
C LEU A 168 5.70 28.45 3.69
N PRO A 169 5.14 29.39 2.91
CA PRO A 169 5.09 30.79 3.30
C PRO A 169 4.30 30.98 4.60
N GLY A 170 4.90 31.64 5.60
CA GLY A 170 4.23 31.97 6.87
C GLY A 170 3.95 30.79 7.81
N VAL A 171 4.42 29.58 7.50
CA VAL A 171 4.26 28.39 8.34
C VAL A 171 5.63 27.94 8.85
N GLN A 172 5.80 27.87 10.17
CA GLN A 172 7.08 27.46 10.79
C GLN A 172 7.39 25.97 10.61
N THR A 173 6.36 25.14 10.42
CA THR A 173 6.47 23.67 10.37
C THR A 173 5.72 23.12 9.17
N GLY A 174 6.44 22.90 8.08
CA GLY A 174 5.88 22.33 6.87
C GLY A 174 6.73 22.60 5.63
N PHE A 175 6.31 22.05 4.50
CA PHE A 175 7.02 22.15 3.22
C PHE A 175 6.03 22.01 2.05
N ALA A 176 6.39 22.56 0.91
CA ALA A 176 5.71 22.37 -0.34
C ALA A 176 6.55 21.49 -1.26
N LEU A 177 5.91 20.52 -1.90
CA LEU A 177 6.48 19.71 -2.97
C LEU A 177 5.82 20.12 -4.28
N GLU A 178 6.64 20.47 -5.27
CA GLU A 178 6.21 20.71 -6.63
C GLU A 178 6.81 19.63 -7.53
N PHE A 179 5.93 18.84 -8.16
CA PHE A 179 6.29 17.75 -9.07
C PHE A 179 6.07 18.21 -10.52
N THR A 180 7.16 18.35 -11.27
CA THR A 180 7.14 18.68 -12.70
C THR A 180 7.45 17.42 -13.51
N PRO A 181 6.49 16.88 -14.31
CA PRO A 181 6.73 15.67 -15.09
C PRO A 181 7.73 15.97 -16.20
N LEU A 182 8.78 15.15 -16.29
CA LEU A 182 9.81 15.25 -17.33
C LEU A 182 9.41 14.42 -18.54
N TYR A 183 9.28 13.11 -18.34
CA TYR A 183 8.84 12.18 -19.37
C TYR A 183 8.14 10.97 -18.75
N ARG A 184 7.38 10.27 -19.58
CA ARG A 184 6.73 9.01 -19.23
C ARG A 184 7.76 7.90 -19.29
N LYS A 185 7.83 7.08 -18.24
CA LYS A 185 8.68 5.88 -18.20
C LYS A 185 8.13 4.87 -19.22
N PRO A 186 8.98 4.30 -20.09
CA PRO A 186 8.56 3.23 -20.98
C PRO A 186 8.00 2.05 -20.19
N ALA A 187 6.85 1.53 -20.61
CA ALA A 187 6.21 0.37 -20.00
C ALA A 187 6.00 -0.73 -21.04
N ALA A 188 5.85 -1.98 -20.60
CA ALA A 188 5.49 -3.06 -21.51
C ALA A 188 4.17 -2.74 -22.25
N PRO A 189 4.04 -3.11 -23.54
CA PRO A 189 2.79 -2.93 -24.25
C PRO A 189 1.69 -3.79 -23.60
N ASP A 190 0.45 -3.33 -23.72
CA ASP A 190 -0.71 -4.06 -23.20
C ASP A 190 -0.86 -5.40 -23.92
N ALA A 191 -0.88 -6.51 -23.18
CA ALA A 191 -1.02 -7.84 -23.74
C ALA A 191 -2.34 -8.04 -24.51
N ALA A 192 -3.38 -7.28 -24.16
CA ALA A 192 -4.70 -7.34 -24.83
C ALA A 192 -4.75 -6.58 -26.15
N ILE A 193 -3.71 -5.80 -26.51
CA ILE A 193 -3.74 -4.99 -27.73
C ILE A 193 -3.79 -5.82 -29.02
N LEU A 194 -3.27 -7.05 -28.98
CA LEU A 194 -3.20 -7.95 -30.11
C LEU A 194 -3.62 -9.34 -29.65
N GLU A 195 -4.68 -9.87 -30.24
CA GLU A 195 -5.29 -11.14 -29.87
C GLU A 195 -5.39 -12.09 -31.06
N LEU A 196 -5.32 -13.40 -30.79
CA LEU A 196 -5.52 -14.40 -31.81
C LEU A 196 -7.00 -14.44 -32.18
N ARG A 197 -7.30 -14.22 -33.45
CA ARG A 197 -8.66 -14.40 -33.97
C ARG A 197 -8.84 -15.79 -34.56
N GLU A 198 -7.90 -16.20 -35.41
CA GLU A 198 -8.03 -17.44 -36.16
C GLU A 198 -6.65 -17.97 -36.58
N PHE A 199 -6.48 -19.28 -36.49
CA PHE A 199 -5.38 -20.00 -37.12
C PHE A 199 -5.97 -21.08 -38.03
N SER A 200 -5.64 -21.04 -39.31
CA SER A 200 -6.21 -21.94 -40.32
C SER A 200 -5.15 -22.40 -41.33
N TYR A 201 -5.46 -23.46 -42.07
CA TYR A 201 -4.61 -24.01 -43.12
C TYR A 201 -5.42 -24.21 -44.40
N ASP A 202 -4.95 -23.64 -45.50
CA ASP A 202 -5.49 -23.85 -46.83
C ASP A 202 -4.75 -25.00 -47.52
N GLN A 203 -5.42 -26.16 -47.62
CA GLN A 203 -4.87 -27.36 -48.26
C GLN A 203 -4.58 -27.16 -49.76
N ALA A 204 -5.34 -26.33 -50.46
CA ALA A 204 -5.15 -26.11 -51.89
C ALA A 204 -3.88 -25.30 -52.18
N ARG A 205 -3.54 -24.37 -51.29
CA ARG A 205 -2.35 -23.49 -51.41
C ARG A 205 -1.15 -23.97 -50.62
N GLY A 206 -1.37 -24.87 -49.66
CA GLY A 206 -0.36 -25.31 -48.71
C GLY A 206 0.07 -24.21 -47.74
N GLU A 207 -0.82 -23.28 -47.42
CA GLU A 207 -0.52 -22.05 -46.67
C GLU A 207 -1.25 -22.04 -45.32
N PHE A 208 -0.52 -21.68 -44.26
CA PHE A 208 -1.08 -21.33 -42.97
C PHE A 208 -1.48 -19.85 -42.96
N THR A 209 -2.59 -19.54 -42.31
CA THR A 209 -3.04 -18.17 -42.09
C THR A 209 -3.28 -17.93 -40.60
N LEU A 210 -2.59 -16.93 -40.04
CA LEU A 210 -2.77 -16.44 -38.69
C LEU A 210 -3.43 -15.05 -38.77
N LYS A 211 -4.68 -14.94 -38.33
CA LYS A 211 -5.41 -13.67 -38.25
C LYS A 211 -5.37 -13.17 -36.81
N LEU A 212 -4.99 -11.92 -36.63
CA LEU A 212 -4.89 -11.26 -35.34
C LEU A 212 -5.84 -10.07 -35.29
N ASP A 213 -6.61 -9.94 -34.22
CA ASP A 213 -7.40 -8.74 -33.99
C ASP A 213 -6.56 -7.72 -33.19
N SER A 214 -6.59 -6.47 -33.63
CA SER A 214 -5.87 -5.36 -33.00
C SER A 214 -6.85 -4.38 -32.37
N SER A 215 -6.70 -4.11 -31.07
CA SER A 215 -7.42 -3.07 -30.35
C SER A 215 -6.52 -1.85 -30.06
N ALA A 216 -5.52 -1.61 -30.92
CA ALA A 216 -4.56 -0.53 -30.75
C ALA A 216 -5.24 0.84 -30.70
N SER A 217 -4.99 1.58 -29.61
CA SER A 217 -5.44 2.96 -29.44
C SER A 217 -4.44 3.96 -30.04
N SER A 218 -4.80 5.24 -30.02
CA SER A 218 -3.94 6.34 -30.48
C SER A 218 -2.56 6.39 -29.83
N ARG A 219 -2.40 5.76 -28.66
CA ARG A 219 -1.12 5.62 -27.95
C ARG A 219 -0.05 4.87 -28.73
N TYR A 220 -0.48 4.00 -29.64
CA TYR A 220 0.40 3.15 -30.43
C TYR A 220 0.58 3.63 -31.87
N TRP A 221 -0.07 4.72 -32.28
CA TRP A 221 0.04 5.21 -33.65
C TRP A 221 1.46 5.68 -33.99
N GLY A 222 1.91 5.37 -35.19
CA GLY A 222 3.27 5.68 -35.65
C GLY A 222 4.32 4.66 -35.20
N THR A 223 3.90 3.61 -34.48
CA THR A 223 4.76 2.49 -34.06
C THR A 223 4.49 1.25 -34.92
N ARG A 224 5.20 0.15 -34.66
CA ARG A 224 4.99 -1.13 -35.36
C ARG A 224 4.79 -2.27 -34.38
N PHE A 225 3.89 -3.19 -34.71
CA PHE A 225 3.90 -4.52 -34.12
C PHE A 225 5.01 -5.34 -34.77
N GLN A 226 5.86 -5.96 -33.96
CA GLN A 226 6.76 -7.01 -34.39
C GLN A 226 6.25 -8.33 -33.81
N VAL A 227 5.63 -9.16 -34.65
CA VAL A 227 4.99 -10.43 -34.28
C VAL A 227 5.97 -11.56 -34.55
N SER A 228 6.32 -12.31 -33.51
CA SER A 228 7.14 -13.51 -33.59
C SER A 228 6.23 -14.73 -33.68
N VAL A 229 6.45 -15.57 -34.68
CA VAL A 229 5.67 -16.78 -34.99
C VAL A 229 6.63 -17.95 -35.09
N GLU A 230 6.45 -18.94 -34.22
CA GLU A 230 7.16 -20.22 -34.25
C GLU A 230 6.19 -21.31 -34.70
N LEU A 231 6.45 -21.93 -35.85
CA LEU A 231 5.67 -23.06 -36.33
C LEU A 231 6.19 -24.34 -35.67
N VAL A 232 5.31 -25.10 -35.02
CA VAL A 232 5.67 -26.32 -34.32
C VAL A 232 4.88 -27.50 -34.89
N GLN A 233 5.58 -28.59 -35.19
CA GLN A 233 4.96 -29.84 -35.56
C GLN A 233 4.72 -30.69 -34.30
N ASP A 234 3.45 -30.98 -34.02
CA ASP A 234 3.02 -31.82 -32.90
C ASP A 234 3.40 -33.29 -33.17
N ARG A 235 4.24 -33.83 -32.28
CA ARG A 235 4.74 -35.22 -32.28
C ARG A 235 4.89 -35.66 -30.82
N MET A 236 5.39 -36.86 -30.57
CA MET A 236 5.73 -37.31 -29.20
C MET A 236 6.68 -36.33 -28.48
N PHE A 237 7.51 -35.61 -29.25
CA PHE A 237 8.25 -34.43 -28.83
C PHE A 237 7.95 -33.30 -29.81
N ASP A 238 7.43 -32.19 -29.30
CA ASP A 238 7.17 -30.99 -30.10
C ASP A 238 8.42 -30.60 -30.89
N PHE A 239 8.29 -30.55 -32.21
CA PHE A 239 9.39 -30.24 -33.11
C PHE A 239 9.20 -28.86 -33.71
N SER A 240 10.00 -27.89 -33.26
CA SER A 240 10.02 -26.55 -33.84
C SER A 240 10.52 -26.60 -35.28
N LYS A 241 9.81 -25.93 -36.18
CA LYS A 241 10.23 -25.73 -37.58
C LYS A 241 11.09 -24.49 -37.76
N GLY A 242 11.15 -23.63 -36.74
CA GLY A 242 11.83 -22.35 -36.74
C GLY A 242 10.91 -21.21 -36.34
N THR A 243 11.49 -20.01 -36.20
CA THR A 243 10.78 -18.79 -35.80
C THR A 243 10.95 -17.72 -36.87
N LYS A 244 9.84 -17.08 -37.25
CA LYS A 244 9.82 -15.93 -38.14
C LYS A 244 9.21 -14.71 -37.47
N VAL A 245 9.67 -13.54 -37.91
CA VAL A 245 9.25 -12.26 -37.39
C VAL A 245 8.58 -11.47 -38.50
N TYR A 246 7.39 -10.93 -38.20
CA TYR A 246 6.58 -10.15 -39.12
C TYR A 246 6.34 -8.76 -38.52
N GLU A 247 6.42 -7.72 -39.36
CA GLU A 247 6.23 -6.34 -38.91
C GLU A 247 4.98 -5.72 -39.53
N PHE A 248 4.18 -5.07 -38.70
CA PHE A 248 2.94 -4.40 -39.11
C PHE A 248 2.92 -2.96 -38.58
N PRO A 249 2.69 -1.95 -39.43
CA PRO A 249 2.52 -0.59 -38.96
C PRO A 249 1.22 -0.44 -38.15
N ILE A 250 1.30 0.28 -37.04
CA ILE A 250 0.13 0.63 -36.22
C ILE A 250 -0.31 2.03 -36.62
N SER A 251 -1.49 2.12 -37.23
CA SER A 251 -2.12 3.40 -37.59
C SER A 251 -3.64 3.30 -37.49
N TYR A 252 -4.31 4.44 -37.42
CA TYR A 252 -5.78 4.51 -37.38
C TYR A 252 -6.46 3.84 -38.59
N HIS A 253 -5.76 3.76 -39.74
CA HIS A 253 -6.27 3.16 -40.96
C HIS A 253 -5.77 1.73 -41.19
N ALA A 254 -4.86 1.22 -40.35
CA ALA A 254 -4.34 -0.13 -40.48
C ALA A 254 -5.43 -1.13 -40.07
N GLY A 255 -5.71 -2.09 -40.94
CA GLY A 255 -6.56 -3.22 -40.61
C GLY A 255 -5.89 -4.16 -39.60
N SER A 256 -6.66 -5.16 -39.17
CA SER A 256 -6.18 -6.27 -38.34
C SER A 256 -5.06 -7.04 -39.07
N PRO A 257 -3.92 -7.34 -38.41
CA PRO A 257 -2.82 -8.07 -39.04
C PRO A 257 -3.23 -9.47 -39.52
N VAL A 258 -2.81 -9.81 -40.74
CA VAL A 258 -2.97 -11.14 -41.31
C VAL A 258 -1.60 -11.62 -41.76
N ILE A 259 -1.16 -12.75 -41.21
CA ILE A 259 0.11 -13.37 -41.56
C ILE A 259 -0.20 -14.65 -42.34
N THR A 260 0.34 -14.77 -43.55
CA THR A 260 0.28 -15.97 -44.38
C THR A 260 1.68 -16.53 -44.59
N PHE A 261 1.87 -17.84 -44.40
CA PHE A 261 3.17 -18.49 -44.55
C PHE A 261 3.04 -19.97 -44.91
N LYS A 262 4.11 -20.55 -45.46
CA LYS A 262 4.24 -21.98 -45.78
C LYS A 262 5.15 -22.69 -44.79
N GLU A 263 5.06 -24.02 -44.71
CA GLU A 263 6.03 -24.81 -43.92
C GLU A 263 7.47 -24.54 -44.39
N SER A 264 7.68 -24.39 -45.71
CA SER A 264 8.98 -24.12 -46.32
C SER A 264 9.57 -22.75 -45.99
N ASP A 265 8.76 -21.84 -45.43
CA ASP A 265 9.24 -20.52 -45.06
C ASP A 265 10.10 -20.57 -43.79
N PHE A 266 10.05 -21.66 -43.03
CA PHE A 266 10.85 -21.81 -41.82
C PHE A 266 12.09 -22.64 -42.13
N ASP A 267 13.23 -22.20 -41.64
CA ASP A 267 14.51 -22.89 -41.77
C ASP A 267 14.50 -24.14 -40.88
N SER A 268 13.80 -25.18 -41.33
CA SER A 268 13.79 -26.45 -40.62
C SER A 268 15.19 -27.06 -40.68
N ASP A 269 15.69 -27.56 -39.54
CA ASP A 269 16.90 -28.37 -39.51
C ASP A 269 16.81 -29.49 -40.56
N LYS A 270 17.86 -29.59 -41.39
CA LYS A 270 17.94 -30.50 -42.55
C LYS A 270 17.83 -32.00 -42.19
N ASP A 271 17.82 -32.33 -40.90
CA ASP A 271 17.82 -33.69 -40.37
C ASP A 271 16.42 -34.23 -40.03
N ALA A 272 15.35 -33.49 -40.35
CA ALA A 272 13.98 -33.98 -40.18
C ALA A 272 13.62 -35.05 -41.23
N ALA A 273 14.06 -36.29 -41.01
CA ALA A 273 13.69 -37.46 -41.81
C ALA A 273 12.16 -37.48 -42.06
N GLY A 274 11.79 -37.39 -43.33
CA GLY A 274 10.40 -37.25 -43.75
C GLY A 274 9.57 -38.48 -43.40
N PHE A 275 8.76 -38.38 -42.35
CA PHE A 275 7.69 -39.32 -42.05
C PHE A 275 6.59 -39.19 -43.13
N ARG A 276 6.77 -39.88 -44.27
CA ARG A 276 5.92 -39.80 -45.47
C ARG A 276 4.56 -40.54 -45.37
N GLY A 277 3.99 -40.72 -44.18
CA GLY A 277 2.80 -41.59 -44.04
C GLY A 277 1.79 -41.25 -42.95
N LYS A 278 1.98 -40.18 -42.17
CA LYS A 278 0.99 -39.76 -41.15
C LYS A 278 0.56 -38.32 -41.40
N PRO A 279 -0.72 -37.97 -41.15
CA PRO A 279 -1.17 -36.59 -41.24
C PRO A 279 -0.35 -35.74 -40.29
N LYS A 280 0.20 -34.64 -40.81
CA LYS A 280 1.05 -33.76 -40.01
C LYS A 280 0.15 -32.90 -39.14
N ARG A 281 0.49 -32.76 -37.86
CA ARG A 281 -0.22 -31.89 -36.93
C ARG A 281 0.65 -30.68 -36.61
N PHE A 282 0.10 -29.49 -36.70
CA PHE A 282 0.83 -28.24 -36.52
C PHE A 282 0.10 -27.31 -35.58
N PHE A 283 0.85 -26.56 -34.79
CA PHE A 283 0.38 -25.40 -34.05
C PHE A 283 1.43 -24.29 -34.13
N VAL A 284 1.02 -23.08 -33.76
CA VAL A 284 1.92 -21.93 -33.70
C VAL A 284 2.10 -21.50 -32.27
N LYS A 285 3.34 -21.26 -31.83
CA LYS A 285 3.60 -20.40 -30.68
C LYS A 285 3.85 -18.99 -31.18
N TRP A 286 3.25 -18.00 -30.53
CA TRP A 286 3.41 -16.62 -30.99
C TRP A 286 3.47 -15.63 -29.83
N GLY A 287 4.02 -14.47 -30.15
CA GLY A 287 4.08 -13.32 -29.28
C GLY A 287 4.31 -12.06 -30.10
N PHE A 288 4.24 -10.91 -29.46
CA PHE A 288 4.50 -9.64 -30.13
C PHE A 288 5.24 -8.68 -29.21
N LYS A 289 5.92 -7.71 -29.82
CA LYS A 289 6.36 -6.50 -29.13
C LYS A 289 5.99 -5.29 -29.97
N VAL A 290 5.99 -4.13 -29.33
CA VAL A 290 5.80 -2.84 -30.01
C VAL A 290 7.16 -2.20 -30.16
N VAL A 291 7.54 -1.86 -31.38
CA VAL A 291 8.84 -1.25 -31.69
C VAL A 291 8.67 0.17 -32.23
N GLY A 292 9.62 1.04 -31.90
CA GLY A 292 9.61 2.44 -32.32
C GLY A 292 8.69 3.34 -31.48
N SER A 293 8.26 2.89 -30.30
CA SER A 293 7.53 3.72 -29.36
C SER A 293 8.48 4.35 -28.33
N PRO A 294 8.38 5.66 -28.04
CA PRO A 294 9.05 6.24 -26.88
C PRO A 294 8.36 5.89 -25.55
N TYR A 295 7.16 5.30 -25.59
CA TYR A 295 6.33 5.03 -24.41
C TYR A 295 6.21 3.55 -24.07
N HIS A 296 6.58 2.66 -25.01
CA HIS A 296 6.55 1.23 -24.81
C HIS A 296 7.94 0.64 -24.86
N THR A 297 8.22 -0.32 -23.97
CA THR A 297 9.44 -1.11 -24.04
C THR A 297 9.36 -2.12 -25.17
N ASP A 298 10.51 -2.48 -25.75
CA ASP A 298 10.62 -3.54 -26.75
C ASP A 298 10.50 -4.96 -26.13
N THR A 299 9.76 -5.09 -25.03
CA THR A 299 9.56 -6.35 -24.31
C THR A 299 8.63 -7.26 -25.11
N LEU A 300 9.04 -8.51 -25.33
CA LEU A 300 8.21 -9.53 -25.98
C LEU A 300 7.09 -9.97 -25.04
N ILE A 301 5.85 -9.82 -25.50
CA ILE A 301 4.65 -10.38 -24.87
C ILE A 301 4.35 -11.72 -25.53
N GLU A 302 4.56 -12.81 -24.79
CA GLU A 302 4.20 -14.15 -25.24
C GLU A 302 2.68 -14.36 -25.13
N LYS A 303 2.06 -14.85 -26.21
CA LYS A 303 0.61 -15.09 -26.29
C LYS A 303 0.23 -16.57 -26.23
N GLY A 304 1.23 -17.45 -26.10
CA GLY A 304 1.05 -18.88 -25.99
C GLY A 304 0.95 -19.57 -27.35
N ARG A 305 0.15 -20.63 -27.41
CA ARG A 305 -0.01 -21.47 -28.60
C ARG A 305 -1.43 -21.46 -29.16
N THR A 306 -1.55 -21.62 -30.48
CA THR A 306 -2.82 -21.84 -31.16
C THR A 306 -3.35 -23.26 -30.91
N ASP A 307 -4.58 -23.50 -31.35
CA ASP A 307 -5.08 -24.86 -31.52
C ASP A 307 -4.26 -25.63 -32.56
N ILE A 308 -4.27 -26.96 -32.42
CA ILE A 308 -3.55 -27.88 -33.29
C ILE A 308 -4.38 -28.15 -34.55
N LEU A 309 -3.83 -27.83 -35.70
CA LEU A 309 -4.40 -28.14 -37.01
C LEU A 309 -3.84 -29.47 -37.55
N GLN A 310 -4.71 -30.24 -38.19
CA GLN A 310 -4.30 -31.43 -38.94
C GLN A 310 -4.19 -31.10 -40.43
N VAL A 311 -3.02 -31.33 -41.00
CA VAL A 311 -2.70 -31.18 -42.41
C VAL A 311 -2.66 -32.57 -43.03
N ILE A 312 -3.52 -32.78 -44.04
CA ILE A 312 -3.68 -34.04 -44.78
C ILE A 312 -2.87 -33.96 -46.07
#